data_AF-A0A4Y1QX73-F1
#
_entry.id   AF-A0A4Y1QX73-F1
#
_cell.length_a   1.000
_cell.length_b   1.000
_cell.length_c   1.000
_cell.angle_alpha   90.00
_cell.angle_beta   90.00
_cell.angle_gamma   90.00
#
_symmetry.space_group_name_H-M   'P 1'
#
loop_
_entity.id
_entity.type
_entity.pdbx_description
1 polymer ?
#
loop_
_entity_poly.entity_id
_entity_poly.type
_entity_poly.pdbx_seq_one_letter_code
_entity_poly.pdbx_strand_id
1 'polypeptide(L)'
;MPPQLGRLTNLQSLPNFVVGKGSDESGIREIGSLSHLRGTLSLSRLENVIDAEDARKADLKSKERVDELVLEWSDNTQETQLGVLDRLEPHRKLEKLIIRGMLD
;
A
#
# COMPACT_ATOMS: atom_id res chain seq x y z
N MET A 1 -5.39 10.35 -2.30
CA MET A 1 -4.97 10.18 -3.70
C MET A 1 -6.14 10.51 -4.63
N PRO A 2 -5.95 11.09 -5.83
CA PRO A 2 -7.06 11.35 -6.75
C PRO A 2 -7.72 10.02 -7.13
N PRO A 3 -9.04 10.01 -7.41
CA PRO A 3 -9.75 8.79 -7.75
C PRO A 3 -9.20 8.19 -9.04
N GLN A 4 -9.28 6.86 -9.16
CA GLN A 4 -8.88 6.10 -10.36
C GLN A 4 -7.39 6.21 -10.72
N LEU A 5 -6.50 6.48 -9.75
CA LEU A 5 -5.06 6.52 -9.97
C LEU A 5 -4.53 5.23 -10.65
N GLY A 6 -5.17 4.08 -10.39
CA GLY A 6 -4.86 2.80 -10.99
C GLY A 6 -4.99 2.75 -12.52
N ARG A 7 -5.62 3.75 -13.15
CA ARG A 7 -5.64 3.91 -14.62
C ARG A 7 -4.28 4.33 -15.20
N LEU A 8 -3.37 4.83 -14.37
CA LEU A 8 -2.01 5.19 -14.78
C LEU A 8 -1.10 3.94 -14.83
N THR A 9 -1.48 2.95 -15.66
CA THR A 9 -0.83 1.62 -15.67
C THR A 9 0.67 1.66 -15.99
N ASN A 10 1.13 2.69 -16.73
CA ASN A 10 2.55 2.92 -17.06
C ASN A 10 3.31 3.75 -16.01
N LEU A 11 2.70 4.08 -14.87
CA LEU A 11 3.34 4.84 -13.81
C LEU A 11 4.54 4.08 -13.23
N GLN A 12 5.71 4.74 -13.21
CA GLN A 12 6.96 4.12 -12.77
C GLN A 12 7.36 4.56 -11.37
N SER A 13 7.10 5.82 -11.00
CA SER A 13 7.49 6.38 -9.72
C SER A 13 6.27 6.91 -9.00
N LEU A 14 6.05 6.42 -7.78
CA LEU A 14 5.03 6.91 -6.86
C LEU A 14 5.56 6.81 -5.43
N PRO A 15 6.32 7.82 -4.96
CA PRO A 15 7.06 7.70 -3.70
C PRO A 15 6.14 7.60 -2.48
N ASN A 16 4.92 8.15 -2.55
CA ASN A 16 3.92 8.01 -1.49
C ASN A 16 2.54 7.82 -2.10
N PHE A 17 1.82 6.79 -1.66
CA PHE A 17 0.40 6.54 -1.89
C PHE A 17 -0.36 6.77 -0.58
N VAL A 18 -1.15 7.85 -0.54
CA VAL A 18 -2.06 8.15 0.58
C VAL A 18 -3.37 7.39 0.38
N VAL A 19 -3.61 6.35 1.18
CA VAL A 19 -4.80 5.49 1.08
C VAL A 19 -6.05 6.29 1.41
N GLY A 20 -6.97 6.34 0.45
CA GLY A 20 -8.26 7.00 0.61
C GLY A 20 -9.29 6.15 1.36
N LYS A 21 -10.22 6.82 2.05
CA LYS A 21 -11.31 6.17 2.81
C LYS A 21 -12.63 6.12 2.04
N GLY A 22 -12.84 7.06 1.12
CA GLY A 22 -14.10 7.25 0.39
C GLY A 22 -14.01 6.89 -1.10
N SER A 23 -15.16 6.96 -1.78
CA SER A 23 -15.29 6.74 -3.23
C SER A 23 -14.54 7.76 -4.08
N ASP A 24 -14.32 8.96 -3.53
CA ASP A 24 -13.73 10.09 -4.25
C ASP A 24 -12.20 10.11 -4.13
N GLU A 25 -11.63 9.06 -3.54
CA GLU A 25 -10.20 8.89 -3.34
C GLU A 25 -9.77 7.48 -3.79
N SER A 26 -8.53 7.32 -4.24
CA SER A 26 -8.02 5.98 -4.52
C SER A 26 -7.75 5.20 -3.23
N GLY A 27 -8.45 4.10 -3.06
CA GLY A 27 -8.16 3.09 -2.04
C GLY A 27 -6.98 2.18 -2.44
N ILE A 28 -6.49 1.39 -1.49
CA ILE A 28 -5.28 0.58 -1.64
C ILE A 28 -5.33 -0.42 -2.81
N ARG A 29 -6.52 -0.91 -3.16
CA ARG A 29 -6.75 -1.83 -4.30
C ARG A 29 -6.29 -1.27 -5.65
N GLU A 30 -6.25 0.05 -5.80
CA GLU A 30 -5.82 0.73 -7.04
C GLU A 30 -4.33 0.51 -7.35
N ILE A 31 -3.51 0.16 -6.35
CA ILE A 31 -2.09 -0.16 -6.53
C ILE A 31 -1.92 -1.45 -7.36
N GLY A 32 -2.90 -2.34 -7.34
CA GLY A 32 -2.86 -3.61 -8.06
C GLY A 32 -2.54 -3.44 -9.54
N SER A 33 -3.11 -2.42 -10.20
CA SER A 33 -2.91 -2.16 -11.62
C SER A 33 -1.64 -1.37 -11.96
N LEU A 34 -0.92 -0.84 -10.96
CA LEU A 34 0.31 -0.05 -11.13
C LEU A 34 1.53 -0.98 -11.21
N SER A 35 1.59 -1.84 -12.22
CA SER A 35 2.59 -2.92 -12.34
C SER A 35 4.02 -2.44 -12.58
N HIS A 36 4.20 -1.20 -13.06
CA HIS A 36 5.51 -0.66 -13.44
C HIS A 36 6.22 0.16 -12.36
N LEU A 37 5.61 0.25 -11.17
CA LEU A 37 6.17 0.92 -10.00
C LEU A 37 7.56 0.36 -9.67
N ARG A 38 8.46 1.26 -9.28
CA ARG A 38 9.83 0.91 -8.91
C ARG A 38 10.41 1.84 -7.85
N GLY A 39 11.53 1.41 -7.25
CA GLY A 39 12.21 2.16 -6.20
C GLY A 39 11.41 2.12 -4.91
N THR A 40 11.31 3.27 -4.23
CA THR A 40 10.58 3.40 -2.96
C THR A 40 9.08 3.60 -3.18
N LEU A 41 8.27 2.83 -2.45
CA LEU A 41 6.82 3.02 -2.33
C LEU A 41 6.47 3.18 -0.84
N SER A 42 5.98 4.36 -0.43
CA SER A 42 5.32 4.52 0.87
C SER A 42 3.81 4.36 0.72
N LEU A 43 3.19 3.60 1.61
CA LEU A 43 1.75 3.46 1.79
C LEU A 43 1.37 4.11 3.12
N SER A 44 0.74 5.27 3.05
CA SER A 44 0.34 6.04 4.24
C SER A 44 -1.16 6.01 4.47
N ARG A 45 -1.55 6.20 5.74
CA ARG A 45 -2.94 6.13 6.22
C ARG A 45 -3.56 4.76 6.05
N LEU A 46 -2.80 3.71 6.35
CA LEU A 46 -3.25 2.33 6.23
C LEU A 46 -4.42 2.00 7.19
N GLU A 47 -4.70 2.85 8.19
CA GLU A 47 -5.93 2.80 8.99
C GLU A 47 -7.22 2.95 8.17
N ASN A 48 -7.15 3.47 6.95
CA ASN A 48 -8.29 3.58 6.05
C ASN A 48 -8.66 2.25 5.36
N VAL A 49 -7.86 1.19 5.50
CA VAL A 49 -8.15 -0.14 4.95
C VAL A 49 -9.12 -0.86 5.88
N ILE A 50 -10.41 -0.83 5.54
CA ILE A 50 -11.48 -1.46 6.34
C ILE A 50 -11.57 -2.98 6.09
N ASP A 51 -11.41 -3.41 4.84
CA ASP A 51 -11.40 -4.81 4.46
C ASP A 51 -9.95 -5.23 4.15
N ALA A 52 -9.40 -6.13 4.97
CA ALA A 52 -8.05 -6.65 4.78
C ALA A 52 -7.86 -7.33 3.40
N GLU A 53 -8.93 -7.84 2.79
CA GLU A 53 -8.87 -8.42 1.44
C GLU A 53 -8.57 -7.37 0.36
N ASP A 54 -8.83 -6.09 0.60
CA ASP A 54 -8.40 -5.02 -0.30
C ASP A 54 -6.89 -4.82 -0.28
N ALA A 55 -6.24 -5.06 0.86
CA ALA A 55 -4.78 -5.01 0.94
C ALA A 55 -4.14 -6.07 0.02
N ARG A 56 -4.73 -7.26 -0.06
CA ARG A 56 -4.28 -8.29 -1.01
C ARG A 56 -4.40 -7.83 -2.47
N LYS A 57 -5.41 -7.03 -2.80
CA LYS A 57 -5.61 -6.50 -4.16
C LYS A 57 -4.58 -5.45 -4.58
N ALA A 58 -3.82 -4.90 -3.63
CA ALA A 58 -2.65 -4.07 -3.95
C ALA A 58 -1.58 -4.88 -4.72
N ASP A 59 -1.60 -6.21 -4.56
CA ASP A 59 -0.72 -7.15 -5.26
C ASP A 59 0.75 -6.72 -5.19
N LEU A 60 1.21 -6.38 -3.97
CA LEU A 60 2.61 -5.98 -3.76
C LEU A 60 3.57 -7.12 -4.11
N LYS A 61 3.07 -8.36 -4.05
CA LYS A 61 3.74 -9.57 -4.49
C LYS A 61 4.12 -9.57 -5.97
N SER A 62 3.47 -8.81 -6.85
CA SER A 62 3.86 -8.70 -8.26
C SER A 62 4.79 -7.51 -8.55
N LYS A 63 5.03 -6.63 -7.57
CA LYS A 63 5.80 -5.39 -7.74
C LYS A 63 7.30 -5.66 -7.63
N GLU A 64 7.85 -6.40 -8.60
CA GLU A 64 9.25 -6.88 -8.53
C GLU A 64 10.32 -5.79 -8.50
N ARG A 65 9.98 -4.57 -8.93
CA ARG A 65 10.93 -3.44 -9.03
C ARG A 65 10.83 -2.46 -7.87
N VAL A 66 9.95 -2.72 -6.91
CA VAL A 66 9.88 -1.96 -5.67
C VAL A 66 10.95 -2.50 -4.74
N ASP A 67 11.91 -1.65 -4.40
CA ASP A 67 13.10 -2.00 -3.63
C ASP A 67 12.89 -1.69 -2.13
N GLU A 68 12.13 -0.62 -1.83
CA GLU A 68 11.80 -0.20 -0.47
C GLU A 68 10.28 0.01 -0.32
N LEU A 69 9.73 -0.56 0.74
CA LEU A 69 8.33 -0.40 1.13
C LEU A 69 8.26 0.26 2.52
N VAL A 70 7.50 1.34 2.62
CA VAL A 70 7.20 2.00 3.89
C VAL A 70 5.71 1.87 4.15
N LEU A 71 5.34 1.35 5.31
CA LEU A 71 3.96 1.16 5.73
C LEU A 71 3.69 2.07 6.94
N GLU A 72 2.73 2.99 6.83
CA GLU A 72 2.50 4.03 7.83
C GLU A 72 1.03 4.06 8.27
N TRP A 73 0.82 3.89 9.59
CA TRP A 73 -0.46 4.12 10.28
C TRP A 73 -0.39 5.38 11.14
N SER A 74 -1.50 6.08 11.26
CA SER A 74 -1.63 7.25 12.14
C SER A 74 -2.42 6.97 13.43
N ASP A 75 -3.38 6.04 13.35
CA ASP A 75 -4.31 5.70 14.45
C ASP A 75 -4.99 4.35 14.13
N ASN A 76 -4.70 3.29 14.88
CA ASN A 76 -5.43 2.01 14.78
C ASN A 76 -5.11 1.04 15.95
N THR A 77 -5.95 0.02 16.13
CA THR A 77 -5.66 -1.12 17.01
C THR A 77 -4.66 -2.10 16.37
N GLN A 78 -3.84 -2.77 17.19
CA GLN A 78 -2.88 -3.78 16.70
C GLN A 78 -3.56 -4.92 15.92
N GLU A 79 -4.74 -5.38 16.35
CA GLU A 79 -5.47 -6.48 15.70
C GLU A 79 -5.86 -6.14 14.25
N THR A 80 -6.35 -4.92 14.02
CA THR A 80 -6.74 -4.48 12.68
C THR A 80 -5.49 -4.29 11.79
N GLN A 81 -4.40 -3.78 12.35
CA GLN A 81 -3.13 -3.64 11.64
C GLN A 81 -2.57 -5.00 11.20
N LEU A 82 -2.59 -6.01 12.07
CA LEU A 82 -2.10 -7.36 11.77
C LEU A 82 -2.87 -7.99 10.60
N GLY A 83 -4.20 -7.88 10.58
CA GLY A 83 -5.00 -8.40 9.47
C GLY A 83 -4.64 -7.78 8.12
N VAL A 84 -4.35 -6.48 8.09
CA VAL A 84 -3.89 -5.79 6.87
C VAL A 84 -2.47 -6.23 6.50
N LEU A 85 -1.55 -6.26 7.47
CA LEU A 85 -0.15 -6.69 7.27
C LEU A 85 -0.06 -8.10 6.67
N ASP A 86 -0.85 -9.04 7.18
CA ASP A 86 -0.94 -10.43 6.71
C ASP A 86 -1.40 -10.53 5.24
N ARG A 87 -2.04 -9.49 4.70
CA ARG A 87 -2.60 -9.48 3.34
C ARG A 87 -1.78 -8.67 2.35
N LEU A 88 -0.88 -7.80 2.80
CA LEU A 88 -0.07 -6.97 1.91
C LEU A 88 0.95 -7.77 1.09
N GLU A 89 1.53 -8.83 1.67
CA GLU A 89 2.47 -9.77 1.02
C GLU A 89 3.44 -9.11 0.00
N PRO A 90 4.49 -8.40 0.45
CA PRO A 90 5.45 -7.77 -0.46
C PRO A 90 6.20 -8.80 -1.31
N HIS A 91 6.70 -8.37 -2.47
CA HIS A 91 7.53 -9.21 -3.33
C HIS A 91 8.82 -9.66 -2.59
N ARG A 92 9.21 -10.93 -2.80
CA ARG A 92 10.34 -11.58 -2.11
C ARG A 92 11.74 -10.96 -2.34
N LYS A 93 11.88 -10.08 -3.34
CA LYS A 93 13.12 -9.32 -3.62
C LYS A 93 13.17 -7.96 -2.93
N LEU A 94 12.15 -7.59 -2.14
CA LEU A 94 12.13 -6.32 -1.41
C LEU A 94 13.39 -6.21 -0.55
N GLU A 95 14.15 -5.13 -0.71
CA GLU A 95 15.43 -4.92 -0.02
C GLU A 95 15.21 -4.34 1.38
N LYS A 96 14.16 -3.52 1.53
CA LYS A 96 13.88 -2.82 2.78
C LYS A 96 12.39 -2.68 3.06
N LEU A 97 12.00 -3.03 4.27
CA LEU A 97 10.66 -2.82 4.81
C LEU A 97 10.75 -1.93 6.05
N ILE A 98 9.96 -0.87 6.08
CA ILE A 98 9.79 -0.01 7.25
C ILE A 98 8.32 -0.01 7.64
N ILE A 99 8.03 -0.22 8.91
CA ILE A 99 6.68 -0.14 9.48
C ILE A 99 6.69 0.97 10.53
N ARG A 100 5.77 1.93 10.42
CA ARG A 100 5.62 3.09 11.32
C ARG A 100 4.19 3.19 11.82
N GLY A 101 4.02 3.71 13.04
CA GLY A 101 2.72 3.83 13.70
C GLY A 101 2.48 2.79 14.80
N MET A 102 3.48 1.99 15.16
CA MET A 102 3.50 1.26 16.44
C MET A 102 4.00 2.19 17.54
N LEU A 103 3.11 2.93 18.19
CA LEU A 103 3.36 3.44 19.53
C LEU A 103 2.24 2.95 20.44
N ASP A 104 2.71 2.18 21.43
CA ASP A 104 2.09 1.52 22.59
C ASP A 104 1.13 0.33 22.34
#